data_AF-A0A975ACJ1-F1
#
_entry.id   AF-A0A975ACJ1-F1
#
_cell.length_a   1.000
_cell.length_b   1.000
_cell.length_c   1.000
_cell.angle_alpha   90.00
_cell.angle_beta   90.00
_cell.angle_gamma   90.00
#
_symmetry.space_group_name_H-M   'P 1'
#
loop_
_entity.id
_entity.type
_entity.pdbx_description
1 polymer ?
#
loop_
_entity_poly.entity_id
_entity_poly.type
_entity_poly.pdbx_seq_one_letter_code
_entity_poly.pdbx_strand_id
1 'polypeptide(L)'
;MRLESFRSAHLALSGPAAPGQQDIDAVFGSAAPAPAATLPKGLSPQTADLVASALGEAGELSAAECAEVVGISRVSARRYLEHFVARGSASVRLQYGGAGRPERRYRPGA
;
A
#
# COMPACT_ATOMS: atom_id res chain seq x y z
N MET A 1 -7.83 18.06 18.61
CA MET A 1 -6.75 17.06 18.79
C MET A 1 -6.57 16.26 17.50
N ARG A 2 -5.83 16.79 16.51
CA ARG A 2 -5.72 16.18 15.17
C ARG A 2 -4.40 16.43 14.44
N LEU A 3 -3.25 16.55 15.10
CA LEU A 3 -2.01 16.90 14.37
C LEU A 3 -0.72 16.34 14.98
N GLU A 4 -0.72 15.09 15.43
CA GLU A 4 0.50 14.44 15.94
C GLU A 4 0.54 12.98 15.46
N SER A 5 0.79 12.74 14.17
CA SER A 5 1.27 11.43 13.71
C SER A 5 2.38 11.67 12.69
N PHE A 6 3.56 11.63 13.27
CA PHE A 6 4.84 12.11 12.79
C PHE A 6 5.45 11.17 11.74
N ARG A 7 5.62 11.70 10.52
CA ARG A 7 6.90 12.06 9.87
C ARG A 7 8.19 11.22 10.04
N SER A 8 8.20 10.00 10.58
CA SER A 8 9.45 9.23 10.78
C SER A 8 9.42 7.83 10.17
N ALA A 9 9.45 7.71 8.84
CA ALA A 9 9.81 6.45 8.18
C ALA A 9 10.38 6.59 6.74
N HIS A 10 10.91 7.76 6.34
CA HIS A 10 11.39 7.93 4.96
C HIS A 10 12.87 8.37 4.82
N LEU A 11 13.66 8.42 5.90
CA LEU A 11 15.06 8.87 5.81
C LEU A 11 16.09 7.74 5.67
N ALA A 12 15.86 6.74 4.81
CA ALA A 12 16.88 5.71 4.52
C ALA A 12 16.84 5.13 3.10
N LEU A 13 16.34 5.87 2.09
CA LEU A 13 16.29 5.36 0.70
C LEU A 13 17.05 6.25 -0.30
N SER A 14 18.11 6.93 0.14
CA SER A 14 18.99 7.67 -0.79
C SER A 14 20.45 7.40 -0.48
N GLY A 15 20.98 6.35 -1.11
CA GLY A 15 22.39 6.02 -1.19
C GLY A 15 22.61 4.99 -2.31
N PRO A 16 23.61 5.16 -3.20
CA PRO A 16 23.72 4.38 -4.43
C PRO A 16 24.45 3.06 -4.17
N ALA A 17 23.73 1.93 -4.12
CA ALA A 17 24.33 0.61 -4.29
C ALA A 17 23.26 -0.42 -4.65
N ALA A 18 23.65 -1.33 -5.55
CA ALA A 18 22.83 -2.41 -6.10
C ALA A 18 22.14 -3.28 -5.02
N PRO A 19 20.98 -3.89 -5.32
CA PRO A 19 20.19 -4.61 -4.32
C PRO A 19 20.83 -5.96 -3.98
N GLY A 20 21.52 -6.01 -2.84
CA GLY A 20 21.99 -7.23 -2.19
C GLY A 20 20.98 -7.68 -1.13
N GLN A 21 20.41 -8.86 -1.34
CA GLN A 21 19.40 -9.54 -0.54
C GLN A 21 19.94 -9.98 0.83
N GLN A 22 19.98 -9.13 1.87
CA GLN A 22 20.08 -9.64 3.27
C GLN A 22 19.84 -8.68 4.45
N ASP A 23 19.53 -7.38 4.28
CA ASP A 23 19.57 -6.43 5.42
C ASP A 23 18.26 -5.62 5.63
N ILE A 24 17.15 -6.30 5.95
CA ILE A 24 15.92 -5.58 6.38
C ILE A 24 15.21 -6.24 7.57
N ASP A 25 15.83 -7.22 8.23
CA ASP A 25 15.14 -8.10 9.21
C ASP A 25 15.45 -7.82 10.69
N ALA A 26 15.83 -6.58 11.03
CA ALA A 26 16.09 -6.22 12.44
C ALA A 26 15.25 -5.08 13.00
N VAL A 27 14.38 -4.43 12.21
CA VAL A 27 13.71 -3.18 12.67
C VAL A 27 12.23 -3.36 13.03
N PHE A 28 11.53 -4.39 12.54
CA PHE A 28 10.08 -4.50 12.77
C PHE A 28 9.67 -5.94 13.13
N GLY A 29 9.55 -6.17 14.44
CA GLY A 29 9.43 -7.49 15.06
C GLY A 29 8.18 -8.30 14.72
N SER A 30 8.42 -9.61 14.59
CA SER A 30 7.63 -10.76 15.04
C SER A 30 6.09 -10.68 14.99
N ALA A 31 5.52 -11.15 13.87
CA ALA A 31 4.33 -12.01 13.89
C ALA A 31 4.48 -13.07 12.78
N ALA A 32 4.29 -14.35 13.12
CA ALA A 32 4.55 -15.49 12.23
C ALA A 32 3.65 -15.46 10.97
N PRO A 33 4.15 -15.83 9.78
CA PRO A 33 3.37 -15.75 8.55
C PRO A 33 2.45 -16.96 8.39
N ALA A 34 1.16 -16.68 8.13
CA ALA A 34 0.27 -17.59 7.40
C ALA A 34 0.84 -17.83 5.97
N PRO A 35 0.52 -18.96 5.30
CA PRO A 35 1.14 -19.32 4.02
C PRO A 35 0.96 -18.20 2.99
N ALA A 36 2.08 -17.55 2.66
CA ALA A 36 2.12 -16.34 1.86
C ALA A 36 1.74 -16.63 0.41
N ALA A 37 0.57 -16.13 -0.01
CA ALA A 37 0.35 -15.88 -1.43
C ALA A 37 1.45 -14.92 -1.91
N THR A 38 2.31 -15.40 -2.82
CA THR A 38 3.54 -14.71 -3.24
C THR A 38 3.24 -13.30 -3.73
N LEU A 39 3.77 -12.29 -3.05
CA LEU A 39 3.67 -10.90 -3.49
C LEU A 39 4.48 -10.69 -4.78
N PRO A 40 4.02 -9.82 -5.71
CA PRO A 40 4.80 -9.43 -6.87
C PRO A 40 6.17 -8.89 -6.46
N LYS A 41 7.20 -9.15 -7.27
CA LYS A 41 8.56 -8.65 -7.01
C LYS A 41 8.54 -7.14 -6.72
N GLY A 42 9.18 -6.75 -5.60
CA GLY A 42 9.24 -5.36 -5.14
C GLY A 42 8.04 -4.87 -4.32
N LEU A 43 7.15 -5.77 -3.87
CA LEU A 43 6.14 -5.49 -2.85
C LEU A 43 6.50 -6.24 -1.55
N SER A 44 6.48 -5.54 -0.42
CA SER A 44 6.72 -6.11 0.90
C SER A 44 5.38 -6.54 1.54
N PRO A 45 5.36 -7.66 2.30
CA PRO A 45 4.18 -8.06 3.07
C PRO A 45 3.74 -6.98 4.06
N GLN A 46 4.68 -6.37 4.77
CA GLN A 46 4.41 -5.34 5.78
C GLN A 46 3.66 -4.13 5.19
N THR A 47 4.08 -3.64 4.03
CA THR A 47 3.36 -2.53 3.37
C THR A 47 2.01 -2.99 2.81
N ALA A 48 1.88 -4.26 2.43
CA ALA A 48 0.58 -4.81 2.05
C ALA A 48 -0.43 -4.75 3.20
N ASP A 49 -0.01 -5.13 4.42
CA ASP A 49 -0.86 -5.01 5.61
C ASP A 49 -1.29 -3.56 5.87
N LEU A 50 -0.37 -2.59 5.75
CA LEU A 50 -0.70 -1.17 5.89
C LEU A 50 -1.70 -0.68 4.83
N VAL A 51 -1.54 -1.09 3.58
CA VAL A 51 -2.46 -0.73 2.49
C VAL A 51 -3.82 -1.40 2.70
N ALA A 52 -3.86 -2.64 3.20
CA ALA A 52 -5.09 -3.34 3.50
C ALA A 52 -5.85 -2.68 4.66
N SER A 53 -5.15 -2.28 5.73
CA SER A 53 -5.73 -1.53 6.85
C SER A 53 -6.32 -0.21 6.36
N ALA A 54 -5.53 0.59 5.64
CA ALA A 54 -5.98 1.88 5.11
C ALA A 54 -7.23 1.75 4.22
N LEU A 55 -7.28 0.71 3.38
CA LEU A 55 -8.44 0.42 2.54
C LEU A 55 -9.67 0.01 3.37
N GLY A 56 -9.47 -0.82 4.40
CA GLY A 56 -10.51 -1.25 5.32
C GLY A 56 -11.10 -0.10 6.13
N GLU A 57 -10.25 0.75 6.68
CA GLU A 57 -10.64 1.91 7.50
C GLU A 57 -11.35 2.99 6.68
N ALA A 58 -10.90 3.24 5.44
CA ALA A 58 -11.52 4.23 4.57
C ALA A 58 -12.83 3.73 3.94
N GLY A 59 -13.01 2.41 3.79
CA GLY A 59 -14.13 1.77 3.09
C GLY A 59 -14.10 1.95 1.57
N GLU A 60 -13.67 3.11 1.08
CA GLU A 60 -13.36 3.35 -0.32
C GLU A 60 -12.30 4.45 -0.47
N LEU A 61 -11.25 4.21 -1.27
CA LEU A 61 -10.20 5.19 -1.54
C LEU A 61 -9.62 5.09 -2.95
N SER A 62 -8.98 6.15 -3.42
CA SER A 62 -8.16 6.14 -4.63
C SER A 62 -6.71 5.77 -4.31
N ALA A 63 -5.93 5.39 -5.34
CA ALA A 63 -4.51 5.10 -5.13
C ALA A 63 -3.70 6.33 -4.65
N ALA A 64 -4.19 7.55 -4.90
CA ALA A 64 -3.57 8.76 -4.38
C ALA A 64 -3.87 8.92 -2.89
N GLU A 65 -5.13 8.79 -2.49
CA GLU A 65 -5.53 8.85 -1.08
C GLU A 65 -4.84 7.76 -0.24
N CYS A 66 -4.76 6.53 -0.75
CA CYS A 66 -4.01 5.47 -0.08
C CYS A 66 -2.52 5.80 0.07
N ALA A 67 -1.91 6.40 -0.96
CA ALA A 67 -0.52 6.81 -0.90
C ALA A 67 -0.27 7.87 0.19
N GLU A 68 -1.17 8.85 0.31
CA GLU A 68 -1.11 9.86 1.36
C GLU A 68 -1.28 9.24 2.77
N VAL A 69 -2.25 8.34 2.93
CA VAL A 69 -2.52 7.68 4.22
C VAL A 69 -1.36 6.77 4.65
N VAL A 70 -0.81 5.98 3.72
CA VAL A 70 0.22 4.98 4.01
C VAL A 70 1.65 5.57 3.96
N GLY A 71 1.84 6.71 3.29
CA GLY A 71 3.15 7.35 3.14
C GLY A 71 4.04 6.69 2.09
N ILE A 72 3.45 6.18 1.00
CA ILE A 72 4.18 5.55 -0.12
C ILE A 72 3.87 6.25 -1.44
N SER A 73 4.63 5.97 -2.50
CA SER A 73 4.30 6.54 -3.80
C SER A 73 2.95 6.05 -4.32
N ARG A 74 2.21 6.92 -5.02
CA ARG A 74 0.95 6.58 -5.71
C ARG A 74 1.09 5.33 -6.60
N VAL A 75 2.22 5.16 -7.27
CA VAL A 75 2.49 3.98 -8.12
C VAL A 75 2.58 2.72 -7.27
N SER A 76 3.22 2.77 -6.11
CA SER A 76 3.31 1.64 -5.17
C SER A 76 1.95 1.29 -4.58
N ALA A 77 1.22 2.30 -4.08
CA ALA A 77 -0.14 2.11 -3.57
C ALA A 77 -1.05 1.45 -4.61
N ARG A 78 -1.00 1.93 -5.87
CA ARG A 78 -1.73 1.29 -6.97
C ARG A 78 -1.34 -0.17 -7.13
N ARG A 79 -0.05 -0.53 -7.13
CA ARG A 79 0.38 -1.93 -7.30
C ARG A 79 -0.16 -2.85 -6.21
N TYR A 80 -0.20 -2.40 -4.94
CA TYR A 80 -0.80 -3.16 -3.85
C TYR A 80 -2.31 -3.32 -4.02
N LEU A 81 -3.01 -2.23 -4.33
CA LEU A 81 -4.46 -2.25 -4.54
C LEU A 81 -4.85 -3.15 -5.73
N GLU A 82 -4.13 -3.09 -6.85
CA GLU A 82 -4.33 -3.99 -7.98
C GLU A 82 -4.02 -5.45 -7.62
N HIS A 83 -3.01 -5.70 -6.78
CA HIS A 83 -2.72 -7.04 -6.28
C HIS A 83 -3.89 -7.58 -5.44
N PHE A 84 -4.50 -6.76 -4.59
CA PHE A 84 -5.69 -7.15 -3.83
C PHE A 84 -6.90 -7.41 -4.71
N VAL A 85 -7.10 -6.58 -5.74
CA VAL A 85 -8.15 -6.81 -6.75
C VAL A 85 -7.92 -8.14 -7.48
N ALA A 86 -6.69 -8.42 -7.91
CA ALA A 86 -6.35 -9.66 -8.61
C ALA A 86 -6.54 -10.91 -7.73
N ARG A 87 -6.40 -10.78 -6.40
CA ARG A 87 -6.67 -11.86 -5.43
C ARG A 87 -8.12 -11.90 -4.93
N GLY A 88 -8.97 -10.98 -5.38
CA GLY A 88 -10.37 -10.88 -4.92
C GLY A 88 -10.56 -10.29 -3.52
N SER A 89 -9.50 -9.85 -2.84
CA SER A 89 -9.57 -9.23 -1.51
C SER A 89 -9.89 -7.73 -1.55
N ALA A 90 -10.01 -7.16 -2.76
CA ALA A 90 -10.49 -5.81 -3.01
C ALA A 90 -11.28 -5.78 -4.31
N SER A 91 -12.05 -4.72 -4.54
CA SER A 91 -12.65 -4.45 -5.85
C SER A 91 -12.42 -3.02 -6.27
N VAL A 92 -12.41 -2.79 -7.58
CA VAL A 92 -12.14 -1.48 -8.18
C VAL A 92 -13.30 -1.06 -9.07
N ARG A 93 -13.68 0.21 -8.99
CA ARG A 93 -14.64 0.85 -9.88
C ARG A 93 -14.06 2.13 -10.46
N LEU A 94 -14.58 2.53 -11.62
CA LEU A 94 -14.31 3.85 -12.18
C LEU A 94 -15.34 4.83 -11.66
N GLN A 95 -14.88 5.93 -11.09
CA GLN A 95 -15.70 7.08 -10.73
C GLN A 95 -15.50 8.16 -11.79
N TYR A 96 -16.60 8.56 -12.41
CA TYR A 96 -16.64 9.63 -13.40
C TYR A 96 -17.06 10.91 -12.70
N GLY A 97 -16.19 11.93 -12.71
CA GLY A 97 -16.47 13.29 -12.26
C GLY A 97 -16.25 14.26 -13.44
N GLY A 98 -17.05 15.32 -13.52
CA GLY A 98 -17.21 16.19 -14.71
C GLY A 98 -15.94 16.52 -15.50
N ALA A 99 -16.01 16.32 -16.82
CA ALA A 99 -15.02 16.62 -17.86
C ALA A 99 -13.58 16.09 -17.68
N GLY A 100 -13.33 15.17 -16.74
CA GLY A 100 -12.00 14.58 -16.48
C GLY A 100 -11.87 13.11 -16.89
N ARG A 101 -10.63 12.59 -16.87
CA ARG A 101 -10.39 11.13 -16.94
C ARG A 101 -11.00 10.48 -15.68
N PRO A 102 -11.73 9.36 -15.82
CA PRO A 102 -12.28 8.66 -14.66
C PRO A 102 -11.19 8.25 -13.66
N GLU A 103 -11.50 8.37 -12.37
CA GLU A 103 -10.63 7.94 -11.28
C GLU A 103 -10.93 6.50 -10.87
N ARG A 104 -9.90 5.73 -10.52
CA ARG A 104 -10.06 4.37 -9.95
C ARG A 104 -10.30 4.49 -8.45
N ARG A 105 -11.43 3.98 -7.99
CA ARG A 105 -11.80 3.85 -6.58
C ARG A 105 -11.74 2.39 -6.18
N TYR A 106 -11.05 2.09 -5.09
CA TYR A 106 -10.88 0.75 -4.54
C TYR A 106 -11.68 0.65 -3.26
N ARG A 107 -12.30 -0.51 -3.03
CA ARG A 107 -13.00 -0.87 -1.80
C ARG A 107 -12.55 -2.25 -1.32
N PRO A 108 -12.62 -2.56 -0.02
CA PRO A 108 -12.38 -3.91 0.50
C PRO A 108 -13.26 -4.94 -0.24
N GLY A 109 -12.74 -6.16 -0.36
CA GLY A 109 -13.57 -7.31 -0.74
C GLY A 109 -14.64 -7.55 0.32
N ALA A 110 -15.82 -8.01 -0.11
CA ALA A 110 -16.89 -8.39 0.81
C ALA A 110 -16.54 -9.68 1.56
#